data_AF-A0A0F9AKU3-F1
#
_entry.id   AF-A0A0F9AKU3-F1
#
_cell.length_a   1.000
_cell.length_b   1.000
_cell.length_c   1.000
_cell.angle_alpha   90.00
_cell.angle_beta   90.00
_cell.angle_gamma   90.00
#
_symmetry.space_group_name_H-M   'P 1'
#
loop_
_entity.id
_entity.type
_entity.pdbx_description
1 polymer ?
#
loop_
_entity_poly.entity_id
_entity_poly.type
_entity_poly.pdbx_seq_one_letter_code
_entity_poly.pdbx_strand_id
1 'polypeptide(L)'
;MIYQRDDEGRIVQSFEGDLMLRASKLNPVKNHALVEVLLRGARLAYDDLNVGTMAKRVTLTNAAVKQARAREQTIETSDGQLLTRLGEFCYGLWDFHVGDQVAVLTTGSAEPSTPPWLIEDVVLRGAGTILFAPPGQGKSYIGLLLAQSLNYGREELWNVSVGDRSLVRDGDGAVDPRDTAALYLNLERSQESLEDRLGNVNAALGLPRDAGMLMIHARGHTLEKVMDGAK
;
A
#
# COMPACT_ATOMS: atom_id res chain seq x y z
N MET A 1 -16.50 -21.67 20.26
CA MET A 1 -16.40 -21.31 18.84
C MET A 1 -14.91 -21.26 18.52
N ILE A 2 -14.41 -22.11 17.63
CA ILE A 2 -12.95 -22.22 17.39
C ILE A 2 -12.66 -21.56 16.04
N TYR A 3 -12.14 -20.34 16.10
CA TYR A 3 -11.52 -19.69 14.94
C TYR A 3 -10.12 -20.28 14.76
N GLN A 4 -9.66 -20.34 13.51
CA GLN A 4 -8.30 -20.73 13.15
C GLN A 4 -7.76 -19.76 12.10
N ARG A 5 -6.45 -19.82 11.84
CA ARG A 5 -5.85 -19.18 10.66
C ARG A 5 -5.47 -20.25 9.65
N ASP A 6 -5.77 -20.01 8.37
CA ASP A 6 -5.20 -20.83 7.29
C ASP A 6 -3.72 -20.46 7.03
N ASP A 7 -3.06 -21.18 6.13
CA ASP A 7 -1.65 -20.95 5.78
C ASP A 7 -1.38 -19.54 5.21
N GLU A 8 -2.43 -18.85 4.76
CA GLU A 8 -2.38 -17.50 4.23
C GLU A 8 -2.76 -16.45 5.30
N GLY A 9 -2.87 -16.86 6.56
CA GLY A 9 -3.15 -16.01 7.72
C GLY A 9 -4.61 -15.54 7.83
N ARG A 10 -5.52 -16.07 7.01
CA ARG A 10 -6.94 -15.67 6.98
C ARG A 10 -7.69 -16.36 8.10
N ILE A 11 -8.64 -15.65 8.70
CA ILE A 11 -9.42 -16.18 9.81
C ILE A 11 -10.49 -17.10 9.23
N VAL A 12 -10.50 -18.37 9.64
CA VAL A 12 -11.45 -19.38 9.18
C VAL A 12 -12.24 -19.96 10.34
N GLN A 13 -13.48 -20.35 10.02
CA GLN A 13 -14.31 -21.16 10.89
C GLN A 13 -14.97 -22.25 10.05
N SER A 14 -14.66 -23.50 10.38
CA SER A 14 -15.24 -24.68 9.74
C SER A 14 -16.49 -25.15 10.48
N PHE A 15 -17.46 -25.63 9.72
CA PHE A 15 -18.72 -26.18 10.21
C PHE A 15 -18.95 -27.57 9.60
N GLU A 16 -19.94 -28.28 10.11
CA GLU A 16 -20.41 -29.55 9.53
C GLU A 16 -20.81 -29.41 8.06
N GLY A 17 -20.64 -30.47 7.28
CA GLY A 17 -20.99 -30.53 5.86
C GLY A 17 -20.01 -29.81 4.93
N ASP A 18 -18.72 -29.74 5.30
CA ASP A 18 -17.64 -29.05 4.57
C ASP A 18 -17.89 -27.55 4.31
N LEU A 19 -18.79 -26.93 5.07
CA LEU A 19 -19.04 -25.50 5.03
C LEU A 19 -17.95 -24.78 5.82
N MET A 20 -17.36 -23.76 5.20
CA MET A 20 -16.35 -22.92 5.84
C MET A 20 -16.68 -21.44 5.61
N LEU A 21 -16.53 -20.65 6.66
CA LEU A 21 -16.53 -19.20 6.60
C LEU A 21 -15.09 -18.71 6.71
N ARG A 22 -14.73 -17.74 5.87
CA ARG A 22 -13.38 -17.18 5.84
C ARG A 22 -13.42 -15.67 5.79
N ALA A 23 -12.52 -15.02 6.52
CA ALA A 23 -12.38 -13.57 6.54
C ALA A 23 -10.93 -13.16 6.28
N SER A 24 -10.77 -12.09 5.50
CA SER A 24 -9.50 -11.45 5.21
C SER A 24 -9.68 -9.93 5.10
N LYS A 25 -8.57 -9.19 4.94
CA LYS A 25 -8.59 -7.72 4.77
C LYS A 25 -9.39 -7.00 5.86
N LEU A 26 -9.22 -7.40 7.12
CA LEU A 26 -9.92 -6.76 8.23
C LEU A 26 -9.48 -5.29 8.32
N ASN A 27 -10.46 -4.39 8.34
CA ASN A 27 -10.26 -2.96 8.51
C ASN A 27 -10.89 -2.51 9.83
N PRO A 28 -10.08 -2.28 10.89
CA PRO A 28 -10.58 -1.88 12.20
C PRO A 28 -11.31 -0.54 12.19
N VAL A 29 -10.82 0.41 11.39
CA VAL A 29 -11.36 1.79 11.36
C VAL A 29 -12.77 1.80 10.79
N LYS A 30 -13.01 0.98 9.76
CA LYS A 30 -14.31 0.90 9.08
C LYS A 30 -15.21 -0.21 9.63
N ASN A 31 -14.69 -1.10 10.47
CA ASN A 31 -15.34 -2.34 10.88
C ASN A 31 -15.74 -3.21 9.66
N HIS A 32 -14.84 -3.31 8.69
CA HIS A 32 -15.04 -4.05 7.43
C HIS A 32 -14.17 -5.30 7.36
N ALA A 33 -14.64 -6.33 6.67
CA ALA A 33 -13.83 -7.47 6.27
C ALA A 33 -14.32 -8.03 4.94
N LEU A 34 -13.40 -8.60 4.16
CA LEU A 34 -13.75 -9.46 3.04
C LEU A 34 -14.15 -10.82 3.61
N VAL A 35 -15.44 -11.14 3.56
CA VAL A 35 -16.01 -12.38 4.09
C VAL A 35 -16.41 -13.29 2.93
N GLU A 36 -16.03 -14.57 3.02
CA GLU A 36 -16.25 -15.59 2.02
C GLU A 36 -17.01 -16.78 2.62
N VAL A 37 -17.93 -17.34 1.84
CA VAL A 37 -18.62 -18.60 2.15
C VAL A 37 -18.09 -19.66 1.20
N LEU A 38 -17.53 -20.73 1.75
CA LEU A 38 -16.94 -21.84 1.01
C LEU A 38 -17.68 -23.15 1.33
N LEU A 39 -17.77 -24.02 0.34
CA LEU A 39 -18.29 -25.37 0.48
C LEU A 39 -17.31 -26.33 -0.20
N ARG A 40 -16.77 -27.31 0.54
CA ARG A 40 -15.76 -28.27 0.03
C ARG A 40 -14.55 -27.56 -0.58
N GLY A 41 -14.11 -26.47 0.03
CA GLY A 41 -13.01 -25.61 -0.43
C GLY A 41 -13.35 -24.71 -1.62
N ALA A 42 -14.49 -24.89 -2.28
CA ALA A 42 -14.92 -24.04 -3.38
C ALA A 42 -15.68 -22.80 -2.86
N ARG A 43 -15.28 -21.61 -3.30
CA ARG A 43 -15.98 -20.38 -2.95
C ARG A 43 -17.36 -20.32 -3.62
N LEU A 44 -18.40 -20.16 -2.80
CA LEU A 44 -19.78 -19.95 -3.24
C LEU A 44 -20.08 -18.46 -3.41
N ALA A 45 -19.76 -17.65 -2.42
CA ALA A 45 -19.98 -16.20 -2.46
C ALA A 45 -18.96 -15.45 -1.60
N TYR A 46 -18.82 -14.15 -1.83
CA TYR A 46 -18.02 -13.25 -1.02
C TYR A 46 -18.57 -11.83 -1.07
N ASP A 47 -18.29 -11.01 -0.05
CA ASP A 47 -18.53 -9.57 -0.05
C ASP A 47 -17.53 -8.86 0.88
N ASP A 48 -17.17 -7.62 0.55
CA ASP A 48 -16.51 -6.70 1.48
C ASP A 48 -17.61 -5.99 2.25
N LEU A 49 -17.82 -6.42 3.49
CA LEU A 49 -18.96 -5.98 4.28
C LEU A 49 -18.55 -5.40 5.62
N ASN A 50 -19.36 -4.46 6.09
CA ASN A 50 -19.34 -4.05 7.49
C ASN A 50 -19.84 -5.21 8.35
N VAL A 51 -18.97 -5.78 9.18
CA VAL A 51 -19.24 -7.03 9.91
C VAL A 51 -20.36 -6.89 10.94
N GLY A 52 -20.67 -5.66 11.38
CA GLY A 52 -21.81 -5.36 12.24
C GLY A 52 -23.17 -5.36 11.51
N THR A 53 -23.20 -5.20 10.18
CA THR A 53 -24.44 -4.93 9.44
C THR A 53 -25.15 -6.22 8.99
N MET A 54 -26.40 -6.42 9.45
CA MET A 54 -27.19 -7.61 9.11
C MET A 54 -27.58 -7.70 7.63
N ALA A 55 -27.97 -6.58 7.00
CA ALA A 55 -28.46 -6.58 5.62
C ALA A 55 -27.45 -7.16 4.62
N LYS A 56 -26.16 -6.88 4.82
CA LYS A 56 -25.07 -7.44 4.01
C LYS A 56 -24.87 -8.94 4.25
N ARG A 57 -25.00 -9.40 5.49
CA ARG A 57 -24.96 -10.85 5.81
C ARG A 57 -26.09 -11.61 5.14
N VAL A 58 -27.32 -11.08 5.17
CA VAL A 58 -28.46 -11.66 4.45
C VAL A 58 -28.19 -11.76 2.95
N THR A 59 -27.64 -10.70 2.35
CA THR A 59 -27.30 -10.68 0.93
C THR A 59 -26.25 -11.75 0.59
N LEU A 60 -25.21 -11.86 1.42
CA LEU A 60 -24.14 -12.85 1.24
C LEU A 60 -24.66 -14.29 1.39
N THR A 61 -25.50 -14.56 2.40
CA THR A 61 -26.17 -15.86 2.59
C THR A 61 -26.99 -16.24 1.36
N ASN A 62 -27.83 -15.34 0.87
CA ASN A 62 -28.67 -15.59 -0.29
C ASN A 62 -27.84 -15.86 -1.56
N ALA A 63 -26.74 -15.13 -1.75
CA ALA A 63 -25.81 -15.35 -2.85
C ALA A 63 -25.14 -16.74 -2.76
N ALA A 64 -24.69 -17.15 -1.57
CA ALA A 64 -24.07 -18.45 -1.36
C ALA A 64 -25.04 -19.61 -1.65
N VAL A 65 -26.28 -19.54 -1.13
CA VAL A 65 -27.32 -20.55 -1.38
C VAL A 65 -27.68 -20.64 -2.86
N LYS A 66 -27.82 -19.49 -3.53
CA LYS A 66 -28.08 -19.44 -4.98
C LYS A 66 -26.96 -20.09 -5.78
N GLN A 67 -25.70 -19.83 -5.42
CA GLN A 67 -24.54 -20.40 -6.11
C GLN A 67 -24.38 -21.90 -5.84
N ALA A 68 -24.66 -22.38 -4.63
CA ALA A 68 -24.68 -23.81 -4.35
C ALA A 68 -25.71 -24.55 -5.21
N ARG A 69 -26.95 -24.03 -5.28
CA ARG A 69 -28.01 -24.60 -6.13
C ARG A 69 -27.63 -24.62 -7.61
N ALA A 70 -27.03 -23.54 -8.11
CA ALA A 70 -26.57 -23.44 -9.50
C ALA A 70 -25.46 -24.44 -9.84
N ARG A 71 -24.72 -24.95 -8.84
CA ARG A 71 -23.66 -25.96 -8.99
C ARG A 71 -24.13 -27.37 -8.62
N GLU A 72 -25.42 -27.57 -8.41
CA GLU A 72 -26.01 -28.84 -7.93
C GLU A 72 -25.37 -29.32 -6.62
N GLN A 73 -24.89 -28.38 -5.80
CA GLN A 73 -24.34 -28.64 -4.47
C GLN A 73 -25.40 -28.36 -3.40
N THR A 74 -25.43 -29.18 -2.36
CA THR A 74 -26.31 -28.99 -1.21
C THR A 74 -25.49 -28.46 -0.04
N ILE A 75 -25.92 -27.32 0.51
CA ILE A 75 -25.49 -26.88 1.83
C ILE A 75 -26.37 -27.64 2.82
N GLU A 76 -25.79 -28.45 3.70
CA GLU A 76 -26.56 -29.29 4.64
C GLU A 76 -27.35 -28.48 5.67
N THR A 77 -26.93 -27.24 5.93
CA THR A 77 -27.57 -26.33 6.87
C THR A 77 -28.65 -25.48 6.17
N SER A 78 -29.73 -25.14 6.88
CA SER A 78 -30.76 -24.27 6.34
C SER A 78 -30.27 -22.83 6.12
N ASP A 79 -30.91 -22.07 5.23
CA ASP A 79 -30.57 -20.67 4.96
C ASP A 79 -30.54 -19.83 6.25
N GLY A 80 -31.48 -20.08 7.18
CA GLY A 80 -31.53 -19.42 8.48
C GLY A 80 -30.36 -19.80 9.39
N GLN A 81 -29.97 -21.09 9.40
CA GLN A 81 -28.79 -21.53 10.16
C GLN A 81 -27.50 -20.98 9.56
N LEU A 82 -27.37 -20.90 8.24
CA LEU A 82 -26.22 -20.27 7.57
C LEU A 82 -26.11 -18.80 7.95
N LEU A 83 -27.23 -18.06 7.96
CA LEU A 83 -27.26 -16.67 8.40
C LEU A 83 -26.83 -16.52 9.87
N THR A 84 -27.32 -17.38 10.75
CA THR A 84 -26.90 -17.39 12.17
C THR A 84 -25.41 -17.65 12.31
N ARG A 85 -24.88 -18.69 11.64
CA ARG A 85 -23.45 -19.01 11.62
C ARG A 85 -22.60 -17.85 11.10
N LEU A 86 -23.06 -17.17 10.06
CA LEU A 86 -22.40 -15.97 9.51
C LEU A 86 -22.43 -14.80 10.50
N GLY A 87 -23.54 -14.62 11.22
CA GLY A 87 -23.65 -13.63 12.29
C GLY A 87 -22.68 -13.88 13.44
N GLU A 88 -22.62 -15.12 13.92
CA GLU A 88 -21.70 -15.61 14.94
C GLU A 88 -20.23 -15.44 14.55
N PHE A 89 -19.89 -15.83 13.31
CA PHE A 89 -18.57 -15.65 12.72
C PHE A 89 -18.17 -14.17 12.65
N CYS A 90 -19.06 -13.31 12.16
CA CYS A 90 -18.78 -11.87 12.09
C CYS A 90 -18.67 -11.21 13.49
N TYR A 91 -19.41 -11.72 14.48
CA TYR A 91 -19.40 -11.17 15.84
C TYR A 91 -18.07 -11.43 16.56
N GLY A 92 -17.56 -12.67 16.52
CA GLY A 92 -16.30 -13.02 17.19
C GLY A 92 -15.03 -12.71 16.38
N LEU A 93 -15.19 -12.27 15.13
CA LEU A 93 -14.06 -12.03 14.22
C LEU A 93 -13.05 -11.01 14.78
N TRP A 94 -13.55 -9.94 15.39
CA TRP A 94 -12.70 -8.87 15.91
C TRP A 94 -11.96 -9.30 17.17
N ASP A 95 -12.68 -9.91 18.11
CA ASP A 95 -12.09 -10.40 19.37
C ASP A 95 -11.01 -11.44 19.09
N PHE A 96 -11.20 -12.30 18.08
CA PHE A 96 -10.16 -13.23 17.65
C PHE A 96 -8.96 -12.51 17.01
N HIS A 97 -9.20 -11.51 16.16
CA HIS A 97 -8.13 -10.76 15.51
C HIS A 97 -7.27 -9.96 16.51
N VAL A 98 -7.90 -9.33 17.50
CA VAL A 98 -7.22 -8.55 18.54
C VAL A 98 -6.66 -9.43 19.63
N GLY A 99 -7.33 -10.53 19.99
CA GLY A 99 -6.84 -11.48 21.00
C GLY A 99 -5.50 -12.11 20.66
N ASP A 100 -5.15 -12.13 19.38
CA ASP A 100 -3.85 -12.59 18.85
C ASP A 100 -2.73 -11.54 19.06
N GLN A 101 -3.06 -10.30 19.43
CA GLN A 101 -2.11 -9.23 19.72
C GLN A 101 -1.64 -9.31 21.18
N VAL A 102 -1.04 -10.45 21.56
CA VAL A 102 -0.42 -10.60 22.87
C VAL A 102 0.95 -9.93 22.85
N ALA A 103 1.30 -9.23 23.94
CA ALA A 103 2.63 -8.67 24.09
C ALA A 103 3.67 -9.81 24.09
N VAL A 104 4.54 -9.80 23.08
CA VAL A 104 5.69 -10.71 23.01
C VAL A 104 6.94 -9.94 23.43
N LEU A 105 7.72 -10.52 24.34
CA LEU A 105 9.04 -10.00 24.66
C LEU A 105 9.92 -10.05 23.41
N THR A 106 10.14 -8.88 22.81
CA THR A 106 10.98 -8.72 21.63
C THR A 106 12.33 -8.18 22.07
N THR A 107 13.41 -8.86 21.71
CA THR A 107 14.79 -8.41 21.99
C THR A 107 15.36 -7.70 20.77
N GLY A 108 16.37 -6.83 20.97
CA GLY A 108 17.05 -6.17 19.86
C GLY A 108 17.96 -7.14 19.09
N SER A 109 18.19 -6.84 17.81
CA SER A 109 19.22 -7.52 17.01
C SER A 109 20.61 -7.22 17.57
N ALA A 110 21.50 -8.22 17.60
CA ALA A 110 22.91 -8.04 17.94
C ALA A 110 23.69 -7.34 16.81
N GLU A 111 23.26 -7.54 15.57
CA GLU A 111 23.87 -6.92 14.39
C GLU A 111 23.31 -5.50 14.20
N PRO A 112 24.18 -4.48 14.08
CA PRO A 112 23.75 -3.14 13.72
C PRO A 112 23.20 -3.14 12.29
N SER A 113 22.12 -2.40 12.07
CA SER A 113 21.58 -2.16 10.73
C SER A 113 21.56 -0.67 10.44
N THR A 114 21.92 -0.30 9.22
CA THR A 114 21.74 1.06 8.72
C THR A 114 20.28 1.25 8.33
N PRO A 115 19.67 2.42 8.63
CA PRO A 115 18.35 2.73 8.13
C PRO A 115 18.30 2.63 6.59
N PRO A 116 17.15 2.25 6.00
CA PRO A 116 17.02 2.14 4.55
C PRO A 116 16.89 3.53 3.93
N TRP A 117 18.00 4.23 3.78
CA TRP A 117 18.03 5.55 3.15
C TRP A 117 17.70 5.47 1.65
N LEU A 118 17.15 6.56 1.11
CA LEU A 118 17.07 6.87 -0.32
C LEU A 118 18.11 7.95 -0.67
N ILE A 119 18.23 8.92 0.22
CA ILE A 119 19.29 9.92 0.25
C ILE A 119 19.77 9.94 1.70
N GLU A 120 21.03 9.58 1.93
CA GLU A 120 21.58 9.41 3.27
C GLU A 120 21.38 10.68 4.11
N ASP A 121 20.97 10.49 5.37
CA ASP A 121 20.65 11.53 6.36
C ASP A 121 19.50 12.49 6.01
N VAL A 122 18.86 12.35 4.83
CA VAL A 122 17.81 13.29 4.39
C VAL A 122 16.49 12.58 4.12
N VAL A 123 16.49 11.44 3.44
CA VAL A 123 15.26 10.77 2.98
C VAL A 123 15.35 9.26 3.28
N LEU A 124 14.47 8.77 4.14
CA LEU A 124 14.27 7.34 4.38
C LEU A 124 13.29 6.73 3.38
N ARG A 125 13.54 5.49 2.95
CA ARG A 125 12.64 4.73 2.09
C ARG A 125 11.29 4.52 2.79
N GLY A 126 10.21 4.90 2.12
CA GLY A 126 8.85 4.80 2.64
C GLY A 126 8.45 5.86 3.66
N ALA A 127 9.32 6.85 3.92
CA ALA A 127 9.04 7.97 4.83
C ALA A 127 8.86 9.29 4.07
N GLY A 128 8.32 10.29 4.76
CA GLY A 128 8.22 11.66 4.27
C GLY A 128 9.22 12.58 4.98
N THR A 129 9.89 13.44 4.20
CA THR A 129 10.78 14.49 4.71
C THR A 129 10.19 15.87 4.41
N ILE A 130 10.18 16.76 5.40
CA ILE A 130 9.69 18.15 5.25
C ILE A 130 10.87 19.10 5.26
N LEU A 131 11.10 19.82 4.15
CA LEU A 131 12.05 20.92 4.08
C LEU A 131 11.38 22.22 4.54
N PHE A 132 11.68 22.66 5.77
CA PHE A 132 11.11 23.87 6.37
C PHE A 132 12.11 25.04 6.37
N ALA A 133 11.70 26.17 5.79
CA ALA A 133 12.41 27.44 5.84
C ALA A 133 11.49 28.58 5.37
N PRO A 134 11.77 29.85 5.72
CA PRO A 134 11.05 31.01 5.18
C PRO A 134 11.04 31.09 3.64
N PRO A 135 10.13 31.87 3.03
CA PRO A 135 10.15 32.15 1.60
C PRO A 135 11.51 32.70 1.14
N GLY A 136 11.96 32.32 -0.05
CA GLY A 136 13.24 32.79 -0.62
C GLY A 136 14.49 32.06 -0.14
N GLN A 137 14.41 31.22 0.90
CA GLN A 137 15.56 30.53 1.50
C GLN A 137 16.00 29.25 0.75
N GLY A 138 15.87 29.23 -0.57
CA GLY A 138 16.44 28.14 -1.38
C GLY A 138 15.74 26.77 -1.33
N LYS A 139 14.62 26.59 -0.61
CA LYS A 139 13.91 25.29 -0.51
C LYS A 139 13.69 24.59 -1.85
N SER A 140 13.25 25.33 -2.87
CA SER A 140 13.03 24.76 -4.21
C SER A 140 14.32 24.29 -4.87
N TYR A 141 15.46 24.95 -4.63
CA TYR A 141 16.75 24.49 -5.13
C TYR A 141 17.20 23.22 -4.42
N ILE A 142 17.07 23.14 -3.10
CA ILE A 142 17.38 21.92 -2.35
C ILE A 142 16.48 20.76 -2.78
N GLY A 143 15.17 20.99 -2.93
CA GLY A 143 14.24 19.98 -3.42
C GLY A 143 14.60 19.47 -4.82
N LEU A 144 14.97 20.37 -5.74
CA LEU A 144 15.45 20.00 -7.08
C LEU A 144 16.78 19.24 -7.02
N LEU A 145 17.73 19.66 -6.17
CA LEU A 145 19.01 18.99 -5.98
C LEU A 145 18.81 17.56 -5.49
N LEU A 146 17.99 17.36 -4.45
CA LEU A 146 17.69 16.02 -3.92
C LEU A 146 17.05 15.13 -4.99
N ALA A 147 16.01 15.64 -5.66
CA ALA A 147 15.29 14.89 -6.69
C ALA A 147 16.19 14.53 -7.88
N GLN A 148 16.99 15.48 -8.36
CA GLN A 148 17.87 15.26 -9.50
C GLN A 148 19.07 14.38 -9.16
N SER A 149 19.57 14.47 -7.92
CA SER A 149 20.63 13.58 -7.42
C SER A 149 20.17 12.13 -7.40
N LEU A 150 18.94 11.89 -6.91
CA LEU A 150 18.31 10.57 -6.95
C LEU A 150 18.06 10.09 -8.40
N ASN A 151 17.54 10.97 -9.25
CA ASN A 151 17.15 10.65 -10.64
C ASN A 151 18.33 10.23 -11.54
N TYR A 152 19.55 10.73 -11.24
CA TYR A 152 20.77 10.49 -12.02
C TYR A 152 21.90 9.78 -11.24
N GLY A 153 21.69 9.37 -9.97
CA GLY A 153 22.76 8.71 -9.20
C GLY A 153 23.94 9.61 -8.88
N ARG A 154 23.68 10.88 -8.55
CA ARG A 154 24.72 11.88 -8.31
C ARG A 154 25.02 11.99 -6.82
N GLU A 155 26.24 11.62 -6.44
CA GLU A 155 26.69 11.54 -5.04
C GLU A 155 27.53 12.75 -4.58
N GLU A 156 27.61 13.80 -5.39
CA GLU A 156 28.45 14.98 -5.10
C GLU A 156 28.09 15.67 -3.78
N LEU A 157 26.82 15.60 -3.37
CA LEU A 157 26.30 16.26 -2.17
C LEU A 157 25.82 15.27 -1.11
N TRP A 158 25.27 14.13 -1.53
CA TRP A 158 24.73 13.11 -0.64
C TRP A 158 24.98 11.73 -1.23
N ASN A 159 25.26 10.75 -0.39
CA ASN A 159 25.18 9.36 -0.81
C ASN A 159 23.72 9.05 -1.14
N VAL A 160 23.47 8.60 -2.36
CA VAL A 160 22.15 8.32 -2.88
C VAL A 160 22.03 6.83 -3.12
N SER A 161 20.98 6.20 -2.62
CA SER A 161 20.81 4.75 -2.67
C SER A 161 20.31 4.28 -4.05
N VAL A 162 20.85 4.87 -5.12
CA VAL A 162 20.36 4.69 -6.49
C VAL A 162 20.75 3.31 -6.97
N GLY A 163 19.79 2.59 -7.53
CA GLY A 163 20.08 1.62 -8.56
C GLY A 163 20.55 2.40 -9.79
N ASP A 164 21.87 2.49 -9.93
CA ASP A 164 22.58 3.09 -11.05
C ASP A 164 21.82 2.89 -12.39
N ARG A 165 21.39 3.98 -13.05
CA ARG A 165 20.76 3.91 -14.39
C ARG A 165 21.77 3.55 -15.49
N SER A 166 23.07 3.55 -15.18
CA SER A 166 24.15 3.01 -15.99
C SER A 166 24.45 1.53 -15.71
N LEU A 167 23.88 0.93 -14.64
CA LEU A 167 23.81 -0.52 -14.42
C LEU A 167 22.47 -1.09 -14.90
N VAL A 168 22.08 -0.78 -16.14
CA VAL A 168 21.36 -1.77 -16.94
C VAL A 168 22.42 -2.76 -17.42
N ARG A 169 22.78 -3.72 -16.58
CA ARG A 169 23.39 -4.96 -17.03
C ARG A 169 22.30 -6.01 -17.06
N ASP A 170 22.03 -6.51 -18.26
CA ASP A 170 21.24 -7.71 -18.46
C ASP A 170 21.86 -8.84 -17.62
N GLY A 171 21.11 -9.32 -16.61
CA GLY A 171 21.46 -10.49 -15.80
C GLY A 171 21.85 -10.19 -14.36
N ASP A 172 21.07 -10.75 -13.43
CA ASP A 172 21.39 -11.03 -12.01
C ASP A 172 21.22 -9.94 -10.92
N GLY A 173 20.40 -8.89 -11.13
CA GLY A 173 20.00 -8.02 -10.01
C GLY A 173 19.48 -6.63 -10.36
N ALA A 174 18.80 -6.47 -11.50
CA ALA A 174 18.41 -5.16 -12.02
C ALA A 174 17.44 -4.41 -11.08
N VAL A 175 17.82 -3.18 -10.70
CA VAL A 175 16.89 -2.21 -10.11
C VAL A 175 16.05 -1.64 -11.26
N ASP A 176 14.72 -1.66 -11.09
CA ASP A 176 13.81 -1.11 -12.09
C ASP A 176 14.10 0.39 -12.25
N PRO A 177 14.27 0.94 -13.48
CA PRO A 177 14.41 2.38 -13.69
C PRO A 177 13.27 3.21 -13.10
N ARG A 178 12.11 2.58 -12.83
CA ARG A 178 10.95 3.18 -12.14
C ARG A 178 11.18 3.34 -10.63
N ASP A 179 12.07 2.56 -10.03
CA ASP A 179 12.36 2.59 -8.59
C ASP A 179 13.29 3.76 -8.20
N THR A 180 13.88 4.46 -9.18
CA THR A 180 14.78 5.62 -8.96
C THR A 180 14.29 6.91 -9.63
N ALA A 181 13.14 6.87 -10.32
CA ALA A 181 12.58 8.04 -10.98
C ALA A 181 11.95 9.01 -9.97
N ALA A 182 12.49 10.22 -9.87
CA ALA A 182 11.91 11.29 -9.08
C ALA A 182 10.87 12.07 -9.90
N LEU A 183 9.68 12.28 -9.33
CA LEU A 183 8.66 13.18 -9.84
C LEU A 183 8.66 14.49 -9.03
N TYR A 184 8.86 15.62 -9.71
CA TYR A 184 8.80 16.93 -9.07
C TYR A 184 7.45 17.61 -9.34
N LEU A 185 6.68 17.87 -8.29
CA LEU A 185 5.38 18.56 -8.37
C LEU A 185 5.56 20.05 -8.12
N ASN A 186 5.27 20.88 -9.12
CA ASN A 186 5.33 22.33 -9.03
C ASN A 186 3.94 22.96 -8.89
N LEU A 187 3.64 23.48 -7.70
CA LEU A 187 2.37 24.13 -7.41
C LEU A 187 2.44 25.67 -7.35
N GLU A 188 3.63 26.26 -7.43
CA GLU A 188 3.83 27.68 -7.10
C GLU A 188 4.45 28.52 -8.22
N ARG A 189 5.38 27.96 -9.01
CA ARG A 189 6.22 28.70 -9.96
C ARG A 189 5.73 28.56 -11.40
N SER A 190 6.15 29.48 -12.28
CA SER A 190 6.03 29.26 -13.72
C SER A 190 6.96 28.13 -14.18
N GLN A 191 6.63 27.51 -15.31
CA GLN A 191 7.45 26.47 -15.92
C GLN A 191 8.84 27.00 -16.29
N GLU A 192 8.92 28.11 -17.02
CA GLU A 192 10.18 28.79 -17.39
C GLU A 192 11.09 29.02 -16.17
N SER A 193 10.53 29.50 -15.05
CA SER A 193 11.32 29.72 -13.84
C SER A 193 11.89 28.43 -13.24
N LEU A 194 11.23 27.29 -13.43
CA LEU A 194 11.74 25.99 -12.99
C LEU A 194 12.74 25.39 -13.96
N GLU A 195 12.56 25.57 -15.26
CA GLU A 195 13.50 25.12 -16.29
C GLU A 195 14.86 25.77 -16.07
N ASP A 196 14.90 27.10 -15.82
CA ASP A 196 16.14 27.81 -15.48
C ASP A 196 16.81 27.26 -14.22
N ARG A 197 16.02 26.99 -13.17
CA ARG A 197 16.51 26.46 -11.91
C ARG A 197 17.05 25.05 -12.07
N LEU A 198 16.34 24.20 -12.79
CA LEU A 198 16.80 22.85 -13.12
C LEU A 198 18.10 22.92 -13.90
N GLY A 199 18.22 23.83 -14.88
CA GLY A 199 19.47 24.03 -15.61
C GLY A 199 20.64 24.43 -14.71
N ASN A 200 20.41 25.26 -13.69
CA ASN A 200 21.45 25.61 -12.71
C ASN A 200 21.80 24.43 -11.80
N VAL A 201 20.80 23.65 -11.37
CA VAL A 201 21.00 22.43 -10.57
C VAL A 201 21.78 21.38 -11.35
N ASN A 202 21.43 21.17 -12.62
CA ASN A 202 22.15 20.28 -13.53
C ASN A 202 23.62 20.68 -13.66
N ALA A 203 23.89 21.97 -13.91
CA ALA A 203 25.26 22.47 -13.99
C ALA A 203 26.03 22.24 -12.68
N ALA A 204 25.40 22.44 -11.52
CA ALA A 204 26.01 22.20 -10.22
C ALA A 204 26.31 20.71 -9.96
N LEU A 205 25.49 19.80 -10.50
CA LEU A 205 25.70 18.35 -10.44
C LEU A 205 26.62 17.83 -11.56
N GLY A 206 27.17 18.70 -12.42
CA GLY A 206 28.03 18.31 -13.54
C GLY A 206 27.27 17.65 -14.71
N LEU A 207 25.95 17.84 -14.80
CA LEU A 207 25.10 17.35 -15.89
C LEU A 207 24.95 18.42 -17.00
N PRO A 208 24.58 18.00 -18.23
CA PRO A 208 24.10 18.94 -19.26
C PRO A 208 22.94 19.78 -18.70
N ARG A 209 22.92 21.08 -19.00
CA ARG A 209 21.87 21.99 -18.48
C ARG A 209 20.46 21.54 -18.87
N ASP A 210 20.31 20.86 -20.00
CA ASP A 210 19.07 20.33 -20.55
C ASP A 210 18.73 18.90 -20.09
N ALA A 211 19.49 18.31 -19.15
CA ALA A 211 19.15 17.01 -18.57
C ALA A 211 17.76 17.03 -17.91
N GLY A 212 16.88 16.15 -18.39
CA GLY A 212 15.45 16.15 -18.04
C GLY A 212 15.12 15.49 -16.71
N MET A 213 13.96 15.86 -16.14
CA MET A 213 13.34 15.27 -14.96
C MET A 213 11.83 15.22 -15.16
N LEU A 214 11.14 14.23 -14.58
CA LEU A 214 9.68 14.18 -14.59
C LEU A 214 9.13 15.33 -13.74
N MET A 215 8.32 16.19 -14.34
CA MET A 215 7.70 17.32 -13.66
C MET A 215 6.21 17.42 -13.97
N ILE A 216 5.43 17.82 -12.97
CA ILE A 216 4.05 18.29 -13.16
C ILE A 216 4.00 19.77 -12.80
N HIS A 217 3.62 20.61 -13.77
CA HIS A 217 3.38 22.03 -13.55
C HIS A 217 1.89 22.28 -13.30
N ALA A 218 1.52 22.40 -12.03
CA ALA A 218 0.14 22.59 -11.58
C ALA A 218 0.02 23.85 -10.72
N ARG A 219 0.58 24.97 -11.22
CA ARG A 219 0.61 26.24 -10.50
C ARG A 219 -0.81 26.68 -10.10
N GLY A 220 -1.01 26.95 -8.81
CA GLY A 220 -2.29 27.38 -8.26
C GLY A 220 -3.30 26.25 -8.00
N HIS A 221 -2.91 25.00 -8.18
CA HIS A 221 -3.71 23.84 -7.76
C HIS A 221 -3.29 23.31 -6.39
N THR A 222 -4.24 22.72 -5.66
CA THR A 222 -3.95 21.95 -4.45
C THR A 222 -3.38 20.59 -4.82
N LEU A 223 -2.63 19.98 -3.90
CA LEU A 223 -2.07 18.64 -4.11
C LEU A 223 -3.18 17.60 -4.33
N GLU A 224 -4.29 17.70 -3.60
CA GLU A 224 -5.46 16.81 -3.74
C GLU A 224 -6.02 16.83 -5.16
N LYS A 225 -6.13 18.02 -5.76
CA LYS A 225 -6.63 18.17 -7.13
C LYS A 225 -5.67 17.55 -8.16
N VAL A 226 -4.37 17.62 -7.91
CA VAL A 226 -3.37 16.95 -8.77
C VAL A 226 -3.49 15.42 -8.63
N MET A 227 -3.70 14.91 -7.42
CA MET A 227 -3.86 13.47 -7.18
C MET A 227 -5.10 12.88 -7.86
N ASP A 228 -6.22 13.62 -7.91
CA ASP A 228 -7.42 13.14 -8.59
C ASP A 228 -7.27 13.04 -10.11
N GLY A 229 -6.41 13.87 -10.72
CA GLY A 229 -6.10 13.80 -12.15
C GLY A 229 -5.10 12.70 -12.53
N ALA A 230 -4.46 12.06 -11.54
CA ALA A 230 -3.45 11.01 -11.75
C ALA A 230 -4.01 9.58 -11.62
N LYS A 231 -5.32 9.44 -11.36
CA LYS A 231 -6.06 8.16 -11.33
C LYS A 231 -6.56 7.80 -12.73
#